data_AF-A0A842QU65-F1
#
_entry.id   AF-A0A842QU65-F1
#
_cell.length_a   1.000
_cell.length_b   1.000
_cell.length_c   1.000
_cell.angle_alpha   90.00
_cell.angle_beta   90.00
_cell.angle_gamma   90.00
#
_symmetry.space_group_name_H-M   'P 1'
#
loop_
_entity.id
_entity.type
_entity.pdbx_description
1 polymer ?
#
loop_
_entity_poly.entity_id
_entity_poly.type
_entity_poly.pdbx_seq_one_letter_code
_entity_poly.pdbx_strand_id
1 'polypeptide(L)'
;MFWDKEISPEEEEEIIESIARKLYQYGLETAGILFLESLRPISRYASSMGQVVVSPLLPFLGDNLMMKGDKTLRIFEREENVEKLILRLEDLAVKGLESEKELKNELEYRENDETSIKEEKG
;
A
#
# COMPACT_ATOMS: atom_id res chain seq x y z
N MET A 1 22.37 -15.25 -4.07
CA MET A 1 21.33 -14.78 -5.00
C MET A 1 20.12 -14.45 -4.15
N PHE A 2 19.86 -13.16 -3.88
CA PHE A 2 18.70 -12.70 -3.09
C PHE A 2 17.47 -12.42 -4.00
N TRP A 3 17.54 -12.87 -5.25
CA TRP A 3 16.77 -12.36 -6.39
C TRP A 3 15.54 -13.21 -6.75
N ASP A 4 15.45 -14.45 -6.26
CA ASP A 4 14.37 -15.40 -6.61
C ASP A 4 13.28 -15.53 -5.54
N LYS A 5 13.28 -14.65 -4.52
CA LYS A 5 12.28 -14.77 -3.45
C LYS A 5 10.95 -14.18 -3.94
N GLU A 6 9.97 -15.05 -4.14
CA GLU A 6 8.58 -14.69 -4.40
C GLU A 6 8.08 -13.74 -3.30
N ILE A 7 7.41 -12.67 -3.71
CA ILE A 7 6.90 -11.64 -2.80
C ILE A 7 5.62 -12.22 -2.20
N SER A 8 5.56 -12.34 -0.87
CA SER A 8 4.34 -12.83 -0.23
C SER A 8 3.25 -11.75 -0.28
N PRO A 9 1.96 -12.13 -0.29
CA PRO A 9 0.85 -11.18 -0.27
C PRO A 9 0.97 -10.14 0.85
N GLU A 10 1.46 -10.55 2.02
CA GLU A 10 1.67 -9.67 3.17
C GLU A 10 2.77 -8.65 2.90
N GLU A 11 3.87 -9.06 2.26
CA GLU A 11 4.96 -8.14 1.87
C GLU A 11 4.49 -7.16 0.78
N GLU A 12 3.59 -7.57 -0.14
CA GLU A 12 2.96 -6.65 -1.10
C GLU A 12 2.13 -5.57 -0.39
N GLU A 13 1.27 -5.98 0.55
CA GLU A 13 0.41 -5.07 1.31
C GLU A 13 1.21 -4.08 2.16
N GLU A 14 2.27 -4.54 2.85
CA GLU A 14 3.16 -3.66 3.61
C GLU A 14 3.80 -2.57 2.75
N ILE A 15 4.23 -2.93 1.53
CA ILE A 15 4.87 -2.00 0.62
C ILE A 15 3.86 -0.97 0.09
N ILE A 16 2.68 -1.42 -0.33
CA ILE A 16 1.59 -0.54 -0.80
C ILE A 16 1.20 0.44 0.31
N GLU A 17 1.01 -0.06 1.53
CA GLU A 17 0.65 0.74 2.69
C GLU A 17 1.73 1.79 3.03
N SER A 18 3.01 1.40 2.98
CA SER A 18 4.13 2.31 3.23
C SER A 18 4.14 3.47 2.23
N ILE A 19 3.89 3.18 0.95
CA ILE A 19 3.84 4.19 -0.11
C ILE A 19 2.65 5.11 0.08
N ALA A 20 1.46 4.56 0.32
CA ALA A 20 0.25 5.33 0.51
C ALA A 20 0.38 6.32 1.68
N ARG A 21 0.90 5.85 2.82
CA ARG A 21 1.16 6.69 4.00
C ARG A 21 2.13 7.82 3.70
N LYS A 22 3.21 7.54 2.98
CA LYS A 22 4.20 8.58 2.64
C LYS A 22 3.61 9.60 1.69
N LEU A 23 2.94 9.19 0.62
CA LEU A 23 2.26 10.12 -0.30
C LEU A 23 1.29 11.03 0.47
N TYR A 24 0.47 10.45 1.35
CA TYR A 24 -0.45 11.23 2.20
C TYR A 24 0.29 12.19 3.16
N GLN A 25 1.37 11.74 3.81
CA GLN A 25 2.18 12.60 4.68
C GLN A 25 2.79 13.81 3.95
N TYR A 26 3.03 13.68 2.65
CA TYR A 26 3.50 14.77 1.79
C TYR A 26 2.36 15.58 1.14
N GLY A 27 1.08 15.26 1.40
CA GLY A 27 -0.07 15.91 0.76
C GLY A 27 -0.19 15.59 -0.73
N LEU A 28 0.29 14.42 -1.16
CA LEU A 28 0.36 13.97 -2.55
C LEU A 28 -0.66 12.90 -2.89
N GLU A 29 -1.61 12.58 -2.00
CA GLU A 29 -2.62 11.54 -2.21
C GLU A 29 -3.49 11.82 -3.44
N THR A 30 -4.03 13.04 -3.58
CA THR A 30 -4.84 13.40 -4.75
C THR A 30 -4.03 13.43 -6.04
N ALA A 31 -2.82 13.98 -6.00
CA ALA A 31 -1.93 14.00 -7.16
C ALA A 31 -1.51 12.57 -7.57
N GLY A 32 -1.26 11.70 -6.59
CA GLY A 32 -0.93 10.30 -6.78
C GLY A 32 -2.08 9.52 -7.41
N ILE A 33 -3.31 9.70 -6.94
CA ILE A 33 -4.52 9.10 -7.53
C ILE A 33 -4.63 9.52 -9.01
N LEU A 34 -4.60 10.82 -9.29
CA LEU A 34 -4.73 11.34 -10.67
C LEU A 34 -3.63 10.81 -11.58
N PHE A 35 -2.38 10.75 -11.10
CA PHE A 35 -1.26 10.20 -11.85
C PHE A 35 -1.47 8.72 -12.17
N LEU A 36 -1.79 7.90 -11.17
CA LEU A 36 -1.96 6.45 -11.35
C LEU A 36 -3.17 6.12 -12.25
N GLU A 37 -4.27 6.84 -12.09
CA GLU A 37 -5.45 6.76 -12.97
C GLU A 37 -5.12 7.12 -14.42
N SER A 38 -4.31 8.15 -14.64
CA SER A 38 -3.88 8.54 -15.99
C SER A 38 -3.07 7.45 -16.72
N LEU A 39 -2.49 6.52 -15.97
CA LEU A 39 -1.71 5.40 -16.48
C LEU A 39 -2.54 4.13 -16.68
N ARG A 40 -3.78 4.04 -16.18
CA ARG A 40 -4.67 2.88 -16.41
C ARG A 40 -4.87 2.51 -17.89
N PRO A 41 -4.99 3.45 -18.86
CA PRO A 41 -5.06 3.08 -20.29
C PRO A 41 -3.82 2.33 -20.79
N ILE A 42 -2.68 2.53 -20.13
CA ILE A 42 -1.36 1.98 -20.48
C ILE A 42 -1.11 0.65 -19.73
N SER A 43 -1.87 0.33 -18.67
CA SER A 43 -1.70 -0.87 -17.83
C SER A 43 -1.68 -2.18 -18.62
N ARG A 44 -2.45 -2.26 -19.71
CA ARG A 44 -2.47 -3.41 -20.65
C ARG A 44 -1.10 -3.73 -21.28
N TYR A 45 -0.16 -2.78 -21.30
CA TYR A 45 1.20 -2.93 -21.78
C TYR A 45 2.26 -2.71 -20.67
N ALA A 46 1.81 -2.47 -19.43
CA ALA A 46 2.66 -2.04 -18.33
C ALA A 46 3.59 -3.12 -17.77
N SER A 47 3.38 -4.40 -18.11
CA SER A 47 4.34 -5.48 -17.80
C SER A 47 5.75 -5.21 -18.33
N SER A 48 5.89 -4.27 -19.27
CA SER A 48 7.18 -3.81 -19.81
C SER A 48 7.63 -2.43 -19.32
N MET A 49 6.81 -1.73 -18.51
CA MET A 49 7.02 -0.33 -18.10
C MET A 49 6.99 -0.10 -16.59
N GLY A 50 7.09 -1.13 -15.75
CA GLY A 50 7.11 -0.98 -14.27
C GLY A 50 8.09 0.10 -13.78
N GLN A 51 9.22 0.27 -14.47
CA GLN A 51 10.19 1.33 -14.19
C GLN A 51 9.63 2.76 -14.36
N VAL A 52 8.76 3.01 -15.33
CA VAL A 52 8.19 4.35 -15.59
C VAL A 52 7.18 4.73 -14.51
N VAL A 53 6.41 3.77 -14.00
CA VAL A 53 5.43 3.97 -12.92
C VAL A 53 6.12 4.15 -11.57
N VAL A 54 7.16 3.36 -11.30
CA VAL A 54 7.85 3.35 -10.02
C VAL A 54 8.88 4.47 -9.90
N SER A 55 9.46 4.95 -11.02
CA SER A 55 10.52 5.97 -10.98
C SER A 55 10.11 7.27 -10.25
N PRO A 56 8.90 7.82 -10.42
CA PRO A 56 8.45 8.98 -9.66
C PRO A 56 8.23 8.71 -8.17
N LEU A 57 8.05 7.44 -7.78
CA LEU A 57 7.81 7.04 -6.39
C LEU A 57 9.12 6.78 -5.61
N LEU A 58 10.26 6.66 -6.29
CA LEU A 58 11.56 6.33 -5.70
C LEU A 58 11.94 7.20 -4.49
N PRO A 59 11.77 8.54 -4.51
CA PRO A 59 12.11 9.38 -3.37
C PRO A 59 11.31 9.04 -2.10
N PHE A 60 10.10 8.52 -2.26
CA PHE A 60 9.26 8.11 -1.14
C PHE A 60 9.62 6.71 -0.64
N LEU A 61 10.22 5.84 -1.45
CA LEU A 61 10.53 4.47 -1.03
C LEU A 61 11.70 4.39 -0.03
N GLY A 62 12.64 5.34 -0.05
CA GLY A 62 13.81 5.42 0.85
C GLY A 62 14.90 4.37 0.56
N ASP A 63 15.94 4.31 1.40
CA ASP A 63 17.13 3.44 1.24
C ASP A 63 16.83 1.93 1.14
N ASN A 64 15.61 1.51 1.52
CA ASN A 64 15.14 0.14 1.35
C ASN A 64 15.09 -0.32 -0.12
N LEU A 65 15.17 0.61 -1.08
CA LEU A 65 15.16 0.30 -2.50
C LEU A 65 16.46 -0.39 -2.99
N MET A 66 17.63 -0.17 -2.39
CA MET A 66 18.82 -0.93 -2.81
C MET A 66 18.75 -2.43 -2.41
N MET A 67 17.89 -2.78 -1.44
CA MET A 67 17.60 -4.18 -1.05
C MET A 67 16.26 -4.71 -1.60
N LYS A 68 15.32 -3.84 -2.00
CA LYS A 68 13.95 -4.19 -2.43
C LYS A 68 13.51 -3.63 -3.79
N GLY A 69 14.39 -2.94 -4.54
CA GLY A 69 14.02 -2.20 -5.76
C GLY A 69 13.38 -3.06 -6.84
N ASP A 70 13.84 -4.30 -7.00
CA ASP A 70 13.26 -5.27 -7.92
C ASP A 70 11.87 -5.74 -7.45
N LYS A 71 11.66 -5.85 -6.14
CA LYS A 71 10.38 -6.25 -5.57
C LYS A 71 9.30 -5.19 -5.77
N THR A 72 9.63 -3.92 -5.51
CA THR A 72 8.66 -2.83 -5.70
C THR A 72 8.27 -2.68 -7.17
N LEU A 73 9.22 -2.83 -8.09
CA LEU A 73 8.92 -2.89 -9.53
C LEU A 73 7.94 -4.02 -9.85
N ARG A 74 8.23 -5.25 -9.40
CA ARG A 74 7.38 -6.43 -9.62
C ARG A 74 5.99 -6.32 -8.99
N ILE A 75 5.86 -5.65 -7.85
CA ILE A 75 4.56 -5.40 -7.21
C ILE A 75 3.68 -4.55 -8.13
N PHE A 76 4.22 -3.46 -8.69
CA PHE A 76 3.46 -2.53 -9.53
C PHE A 76 3.40 -2.91 -11.01
N GLU A 77 4.03 -4.02 -11.43
CA GLU A 77 3.73 -4.68 -12.70
C GLU A 77 2.32 -5.30 -12.71
N ARG A 78 1.77 -5.63 -11.52
CA ARG A 78 0.43 -6.18 -11.37
C ARG A 78 -0.60 -5.05 -11.26
N GLU A 79 -1.56 -5.03 -12.18
CA GLU A 79 -2.63 -4.04 -12.20
C GLU A 79 -3.42 -4.02 -10.90
N GLU A 80 -3.67 -5.19 -10.29
CA GLU A 80 -4.39 -5.29 -9.01
C GLU A 80 -3.69 -4.53 -7.88
N ASN A 81 -2.36 -4.48 -7.88
CA ASN A 81 -1.60 -3.81 -6.82
C ASN A 81 -1.55 -2.29 -7.02
N VAL A 82 -1.60 -1.82 -8.27
CA VAL A 82 -1.84 -0.40 -8.58
C VAL A 82 -3.22 0.01 -8.09
N GLU A 83 -4.24 -0.83 -8.32
CA GLU A 83 -5.60 -0.59 -7.83
C GLU A 83 -5.67 -0.50 -6.31
N LYS A 84 -5.04 -1.44 -5.61
CA LYS A 84 -4.93 -1.41 -4.14
C LYS A 84 -4.31 -0.09 -3.64
N LEU A 85 -3.27 0.41 -4.31
CA LEU A 85 -2.66 1.68 -3.94
C LEU A 85 -3.61 2.86 -4.15
N ILE A 86 -4.33 2.92 -5.27
CA ILE A 86 -5.31 3.98 -5.55
C ILE A 86 -6.39 3.99 -4.47
N LEU A 87 -7.05 2.85 -4.24
CA LEU A 87 -8.11 2.72 -3.23
C LEU A 87 -7.63 3.11 -1.84
N ARG A 88 -6.37 2.77 -1.51
CA ARG A 88 -5.80 3.15 -0.22
C ARG A 88 -5.54 4.65 -0.10
N LEU A 89 -5.08 5.30 -1.17
CA LEU A 89 -4.93 6.76 -1.21
C LEU A 89 -6.28 7.48 -1.10
N GLU A 90 -7.33 6.95 -1.72
CA GLU A 90 -8.69 7.48 -1.60
C GLU A 90 -9.22 7.39 -0.17
N ASP A 91 -9.02 6.24 0.49
CA ASP A 91 -9.39 6.05 1.89
C ASP A 91 -8.66 7.06 2.81
N LEU A 92 -7.35 7.25 2.59
CA LEU A 92 -6.57 8.25 3.31
C LEU A 92 -7.04 9.68 3.01
N ALA A 93 -7.38 10.01 1.77
CA ALA A 93 -7.87 11.33 1.40
C ALA A 93 -9.22 11.66 2.07
N VAL A 94 -10.10 10.68 2.25
CA VAL A 94 -11.44 10.86 2.84
C VAL A 94 -11.38 10.86 4.36
N LYS A 95 -10.68 9.88 4.95
CA LYS A 95 -10.75 9.61 6.40
C LYS A 95 -9.55 10.22 7.14
N GLY A 96 -8.39 10.24 6.50
CA GLY A 96 -7.12 10.61 7.14
C GLY A 96 -6.52 9.48 7.97
N LEU A 97 -5.29 9.71 8.47
CA LEU A 97 -4.57 8.71 9.28
C LEU A 97 -5.09 8.56 10.72
N GLU A 98 -5.71 9.60 11.26
CA GLU A 98 -6.18 9.63 12.65
C GLU A 98 -7.42 8.76 12.84
N SER A 99 -8.40 8.91 11.95
CA SER A 99 -9.61 8.07 11.95
C SER A 99 -9.28 6.58 11.77
N GLU A 100 -8.23 6.23 11.01
CA GLU A 100 -7.82 4.84 10.84
C GLU A 100 -7.26 4.26 12.14
N LYS A 101 -6.44 5.04 12.86
CA LYS A 101 -5.94 4.64 14.18
C LYS A 101 -7.07 4.49 15.19
N GLU A 102 -8.03 5.41 15.18
CA GLU A 102 -9.22 5.34 16.05
C GLU A 102 -10.04 4.07 15.77
N LEU A 103 -10.32 3.76 14.50
CA LEU A 103 -11.02 2.54 14.11
C LEU A 103 -10.28 1.26 14.54
N LYS A 104 -8.95 1.23 14.38
CA LYS A 104 -8.14 0.07 14.84
C LYS A 104 -8.22 -0.12 16.35
N ASN A 105 -8.08 0.97 17.11
CA ASN A 105 -8.17 0.93 18.56
C ASN A 105 -9.56 0.48 19.03
N GLU A 106 -10.62 0.91 18.35
CA GLU A 106 -12.00 0.53 18.70
C GLU A 106 -12.30 -0.94 18.36
N LEU A 107 -11.77 -1.46 17.24
CA LEU A 107 -11.88 -2.88 16.90
C LEU A 107 -11.11 -3.77 17.88
N GLU A 108 -9.89 -3.38 18.25
CA GLU A 108 -9.07 -4.08 19.25
C GLU A 108 -9.76 -4.10 20.63
N TYR A 109 -10.40 -3.01 21.04
CA TYR A 109 -11.20 -2.97 22.26
C TYR A 109 -12.37 -3.98 22.22
N ARG A 110 -13.07 -4.08 21.09
CA ARG A 110 -14.22 -5.00 20.92
C ARG A 110 -13.81 -6.46 20.87
N GLU A 111 -12.71 -6.80 20.20
CA GLU A 111 -12.19 -8.18 20.16
C GLU A 111 -11.79 -8.66 21.56
N ASN A 112 -11.12 -7.81 22.34
CA ASN A 112 -10.71 -8.09 23.72
C ASN A 112 -11.92 -8.26 24.67
N ASP A 113 -12.98 -7.47 24.51
CA ASP A 113 -14.23 -7.61 25.27
C ASP A 113 -14.94 -8.94 24.93
N GLU A 114 -15.02 -9.31 23.65
CA GLU A 114 -15.61 -10.59 23.22
C GLU A 114 -14.80 -11.82 23.68
N THR A 115 -13.47 -11.72 23.78
CA THR A 115 -12.64 -12.80 24.33
C THR A 115 -12.84 -12.94 25.83
N SER A 116 -12.88 -11.83 26.57
CA SER A 116 -13.14 -11.80 28.01
C SER A 116 -14.50 -12.43 28.36
N ILE A 117 -15.54 -12.14 27.58
CA ILE A 117 -16.90 -12.70 27.77
C ILE A 117 -16.97 -14.21 27.48
N LYS A 118 -16.12 -14.73 26.58
CA LYS A 118 -16.07 -16.17 26.26
C LYS A 118 -15.29 -16.95 27.32
N GLU A 119 -14.26 -16.37 27.90
CA GLU A 119 -13.47 -16.98 28.98
C GLU A 119 -14.24 -17.05 30.31
N GLU A 120 -15.14 -16.11 30.60
CA GLU A 120 -15.99 -16.17 31.81
C GLU A 120 -17.15 -17.19 31.71
N LYS A 121 -17.46 -17.70 30.52
CA LYS A 121 -18.58 -18.62 30.26
C LYS A 121 -18.18 -20.07 29.96
N GLY A 122 -16.88 -20.39 29.99
CA GLY A 122 -16.32 -21.75 29.86
C GLY A 122 -15.92 -22.34 31.20
#